data_AF-A0A848M0G3-F1
#
_entry.id   AF-A0A848M0G3-F1
#
_cell.length_a   1.000
_cell.length_b   1.000
_cell.length_c   1.000
_cell.angle_alpha   90.00
_cell.angle_beta   90.00
_cell.angle_gamma   90.00
#
_symmetry.space_group_name_H-M   'P 1'
#
loop_
_entity.id
_entity.type
_entity.pdbx_description
1 polymer ?
#
loop_
_entity_poly.entity_id
_entity_poly.type
_entity_poly.pdbx_seq_one_letter_code
_entity_poly.pdbx_strand_id
1 'polypeptide(L)'
;MAKSDKASKADKAAAEAEVPEQYGDVVARLEETVNRLESGDLSLEDSLKAFEEGIRLVRRGEKLLTEAEQRIEQLLLDEDGKDVVAPLSVASRPASPAAPRVPAPPKPPPEDDVPF
;
A
#
# COMPACT_ATOMS: atom_id res chain seq x y z
N MET A 1 35.11 10.56 47.41
CA MET A 1 35.87 10.20 46.19
C MET A 1 35.87 8.68 46.06
N ALA A 2 35.16 8.15 45.08
CA ALA A 2 35.46 6.91 44.36
C ALA A 2 34.52 6.86 43.15
N LYS A 3 35.05 7.24 41.98
CA LYS A 3 34.45 6.96 40.66
C LYS A 3 35.13 5.70 40.12
N SER A 4 34.47 5.08 39.14
CA SER A 4 34.98 4.08 38.19
C SER A 4 35.02 2.65 38.74
N ASP A 5 34.57 1.59 38.05
CA ASP A 5 34.50 1.37 36.61
C ASP A 5 33.48 0.25 36.24
N LYS A 6 32.85 0.44 35.07
CA LYS A 6 32.69 -0.56 33.99
C LYS A 6 31.66 -1.71 34.09
N ALA A 7 30.64 -1.55 33.24
CA ALA A 7 29.99 -2.53 32.36
C ALA A 7 29.20 -3.71 32.95
N SER A 8 27.89 -3.69 32.66
CA SER A 8 27.28 -4.80 31.92
C SER A 8 26.21 -4.27 30.97
N LYS A 9 26.63 -4.02 29.74
CA LYS A 9 25.77 -3.98 28.55
C LYS A 9 26.06 -5.30 27.84
N ALA A 10 25.20 -6.29 28.00
CA ALA A 10 25.02 -7.42 27.08
C ALA A 10 24.01 -8.42 27.67
N ASP A 11 22.71 -8.08 27.73
CA ASP A 11 21.68 -9.14 27.84
C ASP A 11 20.25 -8.68 27.48
N LYS A 12 20.12 -7.81 26.46
CA LYS A 12 18.81 -7.55 25.86
C LYS A 12 18.92 -7.52 24.34
N ALA A 13 19.49 -8.60 23.81
CA ALA A 13 19.67 -8.82 22.38
C ALA A 13 19.57 -10.32 22.09
N ALA A 14 18.39 -10.91 22.36
CA ALA A 14 18.00 -12.24 21.83
C ALA A 14 16.60 -12.67 22.36
N ALA A 15 15.57 -11.82 22.29
CA ALA A 15 14.19 -12.25 22.57
C ALA A 15 13.13 -11.24 22.12
N GLU A 16 13.25 -10.68 20.91
CA GLU A 16 12.06 -10.16 20.22
C GLU A 16 11.76 -11.19 19.15
N ALA A 17 11.03 -12.23 19.58
CA ALA A 17 10.46 -13.22 18.69
C ALA A 17 9.69 -12.48 17.59
N GLU A 18 9.98 -12.83 16.33
CA GLU A 18 9.24 -12.37 15.17
C GLU A 18 7.76 -12.69 15.38
N VAL A 19 7.00 -11.72 15.88
CA VAL A 19 5.55 -11.78 15.81
C VAL A 19 5.23 -11.68 14.32
N PRO A 20 4.54 -12.67 13.72
CA PRO A 20 4.15 -12.58 12.33
C PRO A 20 3.35 -11.30 12.15
N GLU A 21 3.91 -10.37 11.39
CA GLU A 21 3.31 -9.07 11.10
C GLU A 21 1.88 -9.29 10.58
N GLN A 22 0.89 -8.78 11.32
CA GLN A 22 -0.52 -8.98 10.99
C GLN A 22 -0.92 -8.03 9.86
N TYR A 23 -1.99 -8.35 9.13
CA TYR A 23 -2.49 -7.49 8.06
C TYR A 23 -2.74 -6.05 8.55
N GLY A 24 -3.32 -5.89 9.75
CA GLY A 24 -3.55 -4.58 10.35
C GLY A 24 -2.27 -3.77 10.59
N ASP A 25 -1.17 -4.42 10.96
CA ASP A 25 0.11 -3.75 11.17
C ASP A 25 0.69 -3.23 9.84
N VAL A 26 0.56 -4.02 8.77
CA VAL A 26 1.00 -3.63 7.42
C VAL A 26 0.22 -2.42 6.93
N VAL A 27 -1.10 -2.39 7.14
CA VAL A 27 -1.96 -1.26 6.77
C VAL A 27 -1.57 -0.02 7.58
N ALA A 28 -1.40 -0.14 8.89
CA ALA A 28 -1.03 0.99 9.74
C ALA A 28 0.31 1.64 9.31
N ARG A 29 1.33 0.82 8.99
CA ARG A 29 2.61 1.32 8.48
C ARG A 29 2.49 1.95 7.09
N LEU A 30 1.61 1.41 6.25
CA LEU A 30 1.37 1.98 4.92
C LEU A 30 0.72 3.36 5.04
N GLU A 31 -0.26 3.52 5.93
CA GLU A 31 -0.88 4.81 6.24
C GLU A 31 0.15 5.82 6.75
N GLU A 32 1.03 5.42 7.68
CA GLU A 32 2.12 6.27 8.15
C GLU A 32 3.06 6.70 7.00
N THR A 33 3.42 5.76 6.14
CA THR A 33 4.28 6.03 4.97
C THR A 33 3.63 7.02 4.01
N VAL A 34 2.33 6.87 3.74
CA VAL A 34 1.57 7.79 2.90
C VAL A 34 1.48 9.16 3.56
N ASN A 35 1.15 9.25 4.84
CA ASN A 35 1.09 10.51 5.58
C ASN A 35 2.43 11.26 5.52
N ARG A 36 3.55 10.53 5.63
CA ARG A 36 4.88 11.11 5.46
C ARG A 36 5.08 11.66 4.05
N LEU A 37 4.75 10.90 3.01
CA LEU A 37 4.84 11.34 1.61
C LEU A 37 3.96 12.57 1.33
N GLU A 38 2.77 12.64 1.92
CA GLU A 38 1.83 13.75 1.75
C GLU A 38 2.22 15.01 2.52
N SER A 39 3.05 14.90 3.57
CA SER A 39 3.52 16.06 4.34
C SER A 39 4.31 17.07 3.51
N GLY A 40 4.99 16.61 2.45
CA GLY A 40 5.80 17.47 1.57
C GLY A 40 7.14 17.93 2.17
N ASP A 41 7.48 17.52 3.39
CA ASP A 41 8.71 17.94 4.09
C ASP A 41 9.92 17.01 3.83
N LEU A 42 9.74 15.97 3.01
CA LEU A 42 10.78 14.98 2.71
C LEU A 42 11.75 15.48 1.64
N SER A 43 13.02 15.15 1.81
CA SER A 43 14.00 15.24 0.72
C SER A 43 13.62 14.29 -0.43
N LEU A 44 14.19 14.49 -1.62
CA LEU A 44 13.98 13.58 -2.75
C LEU A 44 14.40 12.14 -2.41
N GLU A 45 15.57 11.97 -1.79
CA GLU A 45 16.07 10.65 -1.40
C GLU A 45 15.16 9.97 -0.38
N ASP A 46 14.66 10.72 0.60
CA ASP A 46 13.78 10.15 1.63
C ASP A 46 12.37 9.87 1.09
N SER A 47 11.90 10.67 0.13
CA SER A 47 10.67 10.40 -0.61
C SER A 47 10.77 9.10 -1.40
N LEU A 48 11.91 8.85 -2.05
CA LEU A 48 12.15 7.61 -2.77
C LEU A 48 12.19 6.40 -1.82
N LYS A 49 12.85 6.51 -0.66
CA LYS A 49 12.86 5.44 0.34
C LYS A 49 11.47 5.14 0.90
N ALA A 50 10.69 6.17 1.20
CA ALA A 50 9.31 6.02 1.68
C ALA A 50 8.42 5.38 0.61
N PHE A 51 8.57 5.76 -0.65
CA PHE A 51 7.90 5.07 -1.77
C PHE A 51 8.34 3.60 -1.89
N GLU A 52 9.65 3.36 -1.79
CA GLU A 52 10.34 2.08 -1.54
C GLU A 52 9.57 1.15 -0.60
N GLU A 53 9.38 1.68 0.60
CA GLU A 53 8.72 1.05 1.73
C GLU A 53 7.23 0.82 1.46
N GLY A 54 6.52 1.81 0.92
CA GLY A 54 5.11 1.68 0.55
C GLY A 54 4.86 0.52 -0.42
N ILE A 55 5.70 0.37 -1.45
CA ILE A 55 5.60 -0.76 -2.39
C ILE A 55 5.84 -2.10 -1.69
N ARG A 56 6.79 -2.17 -0.76
CA ARG A 56 7.05 -3.39 0.02
C ARG A 56 5.85 -3.76 0.90
N LEU A 57 5.25 -2.77 1.56
CA LEU A 57 4.08 -2.96 2.42
C LEU A 57 2.86 -3.44 1.63
N VAL A 58 2.59 -2.87 0.45
CA VAL A 58 1.49 -3.32 -0.43
C VAL A 58 1.67 -4.79 -0.80
N ARG A 59 2.86 -5.17 -1.30
CA ARG A 59 3.15 -6.57 -1.67
C ARG A 59 3.02 -7.53 -0.49
N ARG A 60 3.39 -7.06 0.71
CA ARG A 60 3.24 -7.84 1.94
C ARG A 60 1.77 -8.05 2.28
N GLY A 61 0.95 -7.00 2.20
CA GLY A 61 -0.49 -7.07 2.41
C GLY A 61 -1.16 -8.04 1.44
N GLU A 62 -0.82 -7.98 0.15
CA GLU A 62 -1.31 -8.93 -0.86
C GLU A 62 -0.97 -10.38 -0.49
N LYS A 63 0.28 -10.65 -0.09
CA LYS A 63 0.71 -11.99 0.34
C LYS A 63 -0.10 -12.51 1.52
N LEU A 64 -0.33 -11.67 2.54
CA LEU A 64 -1.12 -12.04 3.72
C LEU A 64 -2.57 -12.34 3.37
N LEU A 65 -3.17 -11.58 2.45
CA LEU A 65 -4.53 -11.84 1.97
C LEU A 65 -4.59 -13.15 1.19
N THR A 66 -3.65 -13.40 0.28
CA THR A 66 -3.59 -14.66 -0.47
C THR A 66 -3.40 -15.87 0.45
N GLU A 67 -2.58 -15.77 1.49
CA GLU A 67 -2.42 -16.85 2.48
C GLU A 67 -3.72 -17.10 3.27
N ALA A 68 -4.46 -16.04 3.61
CA ALA A 68 -5.76 -16.17 4.25
C ALA A 68 -6.80 -16.82 3.32
N GLU A 69 -6.85 -16.43 2.05
CA GLU A 69 -7.73 -17.01 1.02
C GLU A 69 -7.46 -18.51 0.85
N GLN A 70 -6.20 -18.92 0.68
CA GLN A 70 -5.83 -20.33 0.56
C GLN A 70 -6.22 -21.16 1.79
N ARG A 71 -6.12 -20.57 2.98
CA ARG A 71 -6.53 -21.23 4.21
C ARG A 71 -8.04 -21.40 4.29
N ILE A 72 -8.81 -20.42 3.83
CA ILE A 72 -10.27 -20.51 3.74
C ILE A 72 -10.67 -21.59 2.74
N GLU A 73 -10.02 -21.64 1.58
CA GLU A 73 -10.26 -22.68 0.57
C GLU A 73 -10.02 -24.09 1.13
N GLN A 74 -8.89 -24.31 1.83
CA GLN A 74 -8.60 -25.60 2.45
C GLN A 74 -9.68 -26.02 3.46
N LEU A 75 -10.11 -25.10 4.33
CA LEU A 75 -11.16 -25.39 5.32
C LEU A 75 -12.51 -25.74 4.66
N LEU A 76 -12.86 -25.08 3.55
CA LEU A 76 -14.08 -25.38 2.79
C LEU A 76 -14.00 -26.73 2.06
N LEU A 77 -12.82 -27.12 1.57
CA LEU A 77 -12.59 -28.43 0.95
C LEU A 77 -12.70 -29.58 1.97
N ASP A 78 -12.20 -29.36 3.19
CA ASP A 78 -12.16 -30.37 4.25
C ASP A 78 -13.55 -30.69 4.85
N GLU A 79 -14.51 -29.76 4.83
CA GLU A 79 -15.84 -29.96 5.44
C GLU A 79 -16.91 -30.59 4.52
N ASP A 80 -16.84 -30.44 3.19
CA ASP A 80 -17.96 -30.82 2.32
C ASP A 80 -17.67 -31.85 1.22
N GLY A 81 -16.41 -32.16 0.89
CA GLY A 81 -16.07 -33.14 -0.16
C GLY A 81 -16.80 -32.92 -1.50
N LYS A 82 -17.29 -31.70 -1.75
CA LYS A 82 -18.03 -31.27 -2.93
C LYS A 82 -17.68 -29.84 -3.25
N ASP A 83 -16.90 -29.69 -4.31
CA ASP A 83 -16.46 -28.42 -4.85
C ASP A 83 -17.65 -27.55 -5.22
N VAL A 84 -17.84 -26.44 -4.49
CA VAL A 84 -18.58 -25.30 -5.01
C VAL A 84 -17.73 -24.06 -4.84
N VAL A 85 -16.55 -24.07 -5.46
CA VAL A 85 -15.76 -22.85 -5.64
C VAL A 85 -16.38 -22.11 -6.82
N ALA A 86 -17.39 -21.27 -6.56
CA ALA A 86 -17.70 -20.22 -7.51
C ALA A 86 -16.48 -19.29 -7.52
N PRO A 87 -15.82 -19.05 -8.66
CA PRO A 87 -14.68 -18.15 -8.71
C PRO A 87 -15.12 -16.79 -8.16
N LEU A 88 -14.46 -16.31 -7.12
CA LEU A 88 -14.56 -14.92 -6.73
C LEU A 88 -13.94 -14.12 -7.88
N SER A 89 -14.79 -13.71 -8.82
CA SER A 89 -14.47 -12.69 -9.79
C SER A 89 -14.27 -11.41 -9.00
N VAL A 90 -13.06 -11.23 -8.47
CA VAL A 90 -12.48 -9.91 -8.31
C VAL A 90 -12.44 -9.37 -9.72
N ALA A 91 -13.51 -8.69 -10.12
CA ALA A 91 -13.52 -7.92 -11.34
C ALA A 91 -12.27 -7.04 -11.25
N SER A 92 -11.21 -7.46 -11.95
CA SER A 92 -10.08 -6.63 -12.26
C SER A 92 -10.72 -5.45 -12.93
N ARG A 93 -10.94 -4.38 -12.14
CA ARG A 93 -11.53 -3.16 -12.63
C ARG A 93 -10.60 -2.78 -13.77
N PRO A 94 -11.02 -2.88 -15.05
CA PRO A 94 -10.16 -2.41 -16.10
C PRO A 94 -9.88 -0.96 -15.72
N ALA A 95 -8.60 -0.61 -15.58
CA ALA A 95 -8.20 0.77 -15.42
C ALA A 95 -9.00 1.54 -16.46
N SER A 96 -9.92 2.40 -16.00
CA SER A 96 -10.79 3.15 -16.90
C SER A 96 -9.86 3.76 -17.94
N PRO A 97 -10.00 3.46 -19.24
CA PRO A 97 -9.22 4.16 -20.23
C PRO A 97 -9.57 5.62 -20.01
N ALA A 98 -8.57 6.43 -19.67
CA ALA A 98 -8.73 7.86 -19.48
C ALA A 98 -9.53 8.36 -20.68
N ALA A 99 -10.73 8.91 -20.43
CA ALA A 99 -11.51 9.53 -21.48
C ALA A 99 -10.59 10.50 -22.23
N PRO A 100 -10.57 10.51 -23.58
CA PRO A 100 -9.86 11.57 -24.28
C PRO A 100 -10.45 12.88 -23.77
N ARG A 101 -9.61 13.71 -23.13
CA ARG A 101 -9.99 15.07 -22.77
C ARG A 101 -10.41 15.73 -24.08
N VAL A 102 -11.72 15.89 -24.27
CA VAL A 102 -12.26 16.67 -25.38
C VAL A 102 -11.65 18.06 -25.22
N PRO A 103 -10.88 18.57 -26.20
CA PRO A 103 -10.45 19.95 -26.15
C PRO A 103 -11.72 20.80 -26.15
N ALA A 104 -11.83 21.70 -25.18
CA ALA A 104 -12.91 22.69 -25.16
C ALA A 104 -12.96 23.40 -26.52
N PRO A 105 -14.14 23.61 -27.11
CA PRO A 105 -14.22 24.36 -28.36
C PRO A 105 -13.60 25.75 -28.17
N PRO A 106 -12.80 26.23 -29.12
CA PRO A 106 -12.24 27.58 -29.02
C PRO A 106 -13.39 28.58 -28.94
N LYS A 107 -13.31 29.49 -27.96
CA LYS A 107 -14.20 30.65 -27.91
C LYS A 107 -14.08 31.36 -29.27
N PRO A 108 -15.19 31.64 -29.99
CA PRO A 108 -15.11 32.36 -31.24
C PRO A 108 -14.37 33.69 -30.99
N PRO A 109 -13.48 34.12 -31.92
CA PRO A 109 -12.88 35.43 -31.81
C PRO A 109 -14.03 36.44 -31.76
N PRO A 110 -14.00 37.42 -30.85
CA PRO A 110 -14.86 38.56 -31.01
C PRO A 110 -14.43 39.30 -32.29
N GLU A 111 -15.43 39.89 -32.96
CA GLU A 111 -15.28 41.03 -33.88
C GLU A 111 -14.89 40.71 -35.33
N ASP A 112 -15.89 40.76 -36.20
CA ASP A 112 -15.88 41.80 -37.23
C ASP A 112 -17.31 42.37 -37.31
N ASP A 113 -17.47 43.61 -36.82
CA ASP A 113 -18.49 44.51 -37.34
C ASP A 113 -18.35 44.49 -38.86
N VAL A 114 -19.30 43.83 -39.54
CA VAL A 114 -19.46 43.98 -40.99
C VAL A 114 -20.42 45.16 -41.18
N PRO A 115 -19.94 46.38 -41.47
CA PRO A 115 -20.82 47.47 -41.83
C PRO A 115 -21.45 47.20 -43.20
N PHE A 116 -22.78 47.14 -43.20
CA PHE A 116 -23.76 47.22 -44.29
C PHE A 116 -23.53 46.40 -45.57
#